data_AF-A0A2K1IJM4-F1
#
_entry.id   AF-A0A2K1IJM4-F1
#
_cell.length_a   1.000
_cell.length_b   1.000
_cell.length_c   1.000
_cell.angle_alpha   90.00
_cell.angle_beta   90.00
_cell.angle_gamma   90.00
#
_symmetry.space_group_name_H-M   'P 1'
#
loop_
_entity.id
_entity.type
_entity.pdbx_description
1 polymer ?
#
loop_
_entity_poly.entity_id
_entity_poly.type
_entity_poly.pdbx_seq_one_letter_code
_entity_poly.pdbx_strand_id
1 'polypeptide(L)' 'MKKTVLDINIYYIYNNKYITILCFYINNLFLTSSNQTYISNLIQELDYKYKMKNLGLIY' A
#
# COMPACT_ATOMS: atom_id res chain seq x y z
N MET A 1 -26.27 3.09 -18.43
CA MET A 1 -25.40 3.23 -17.23
C MET A 1 -23.99 2.78 -17.60
N LYS A 2 -22.99 3.65 -17.52
CA LYS A 2 -21.58 3.25 -17.66
C LYS A 2 -21.20 2.46 -16.41
N LYS A 3 -20.92 1.16 -16.56
CA LYS A 3 -20.24 0.37 -15.51
C LYS A 3 -18.79 0.82 -15.48
N THR A 4 -18.40 1.57 -14.46
CA THR A 4 -16.99 1.80 -14.14
C THR A 4 -16.46 0.49 -13.57
N VAL A 5 -15.67 -0.24 -14.36
CA VAL A 5 -14.90 -1.37 -13.83
C VAL A 5 -13.79 -0.75 -12.98
N LEU A 6 -13.81 -1.07 -11.70
CA LEU A 6 -12.80 -0.64 -10.75
C LEU A 6 -11.77 -1.75 -10.63
N ASP A 7 -10.63 -1.58 -11.29
CA ASP A 7 -9.52 -2.52 -11.18
C ASP A 7 -8.81 -2.32 -9.83
N ILE A 8 -9.02 -3.28 -8.93
CA ILE A 8 -8.30 -3.39 -7.66
C ILE A 8 -7.27 -4.50 -7.83
N ASN A 9 -5.99 -4.16 -7.74
CA ASN A 9 -4.90 -5.14 -7.73
C ASN A 9 -4.34 -5.24 -6.31
N ILE A 10 -4.47 -6.42 -5.70
CA ILE A 10 -3.96 -6.69 -4.35
C ILE A 10 -2.75 -7.61 -4.46
N TYR A 11 -1.63 -7.16 -3.92
CA TYR A 11 -0.42 -7.93 -3.76
C TYR A 11 -0.13 -8.10 -2.27
N TYR A 12 0.46 -9.22 -1.90
CA TYR A 12 0.95 -9.41 -0.54
C TYR A 12 2.41 -9.85 -0.59
N ILE A 13 3.20 -9.29 0.33
CA ILE A 13 4.57 -9.70 0.59
C ILE A 13 4.58 -10.28 1.99
N TYR A 14 4.95 -11.55 2.07
CA TYR A 14 5.17 -12.24 3.33
C TYR A 14 6.65 -12.28 3.63
N ASN A 15 7.05 -11.70 4.75
CA ASN A 15 8.37 -11.94 5.34
C ASN A 15 8.13 -12.65 6.68
N ASN A 16 9.01 -13.57 7.10
CA ASN A 16 8.80 -14.48 8.25
C ASN A 16 8.36 -13.82 9.58
N LYS A 17 8.41 -12.49 9.69
CA LYS A 17 7.88 -11.70 10.81
C LYS A 17 6.60 -10.91 10.52
N TYR A 18 6.37 -10.46 9.28
CA TYR A 18 5.33 -9.50 8.95
C TYR A 18 4.63 -9.81 7.62
N ILE A 19 3.33 -9.64 7.61
CA ILE A 19 2.52 -9.64 6.38
C ILE A 19 2.39 -8.19 5.94
N THR A 20 2.69 -7.90 4.68
CA THR A 20 2.47 -6.58 4.08
C THR A 20 1.52 -6.74 2.90
N ILE A 21 0.46 -5.94 2.88
CA ILE A 21 -0.53 -5.91 1.81
C ILE A 21 -0.37 -4.58 1.07
N LEU A 22 -0.27 -4.71 -0.24
CA LEU A 22 -0.13 -3.62 -1.20
C LEU A 22 -1.37 -3.64 -2.09
N CYS A 23 -2.20 -2.60 -1.99
CA CYS A 23 -3.43 -2.49 -2.78
C CYS A 23 -3.30 -1.31 -3.74
N PHE A 24 -3.33 -1.59 -5.05
CA PHE A 24 -3.42 -0.58 -6.09
C PHE A 24 -4.88 -0.41 -6.51
N TYR A 25 -5.34 0.82 -6.45
CA TYR A 25 -6.67 1.22 -6.88
C TYR A 25 -6.56 2.47 -7.76
N ILE A 26 -6.78 2.29 -9.05
CA ILE A 26 -6.65 3.36 -10.07
C ILE A 26 -5.25 3.99 -10.01
N ASN A 27 -5.13 5.16 -9.37
CA ASN A 27 -3.87 5.91 -9.21
C ASN A 27 -3.39 5.97 -7.76
N ASN A 28 -4.11 5.33 -6.85
CA ASN A 28 -3.80 5.30 -5.43
C ASN A 28 -3.13 3.97 -5.09
N LEU A 29 -2.11 4.08 -4.25
CA LEU A 29 -1.46 2.93 -3.66
C LEU A 29 -1.70 2.97 -2.15
N PHE A 30 -2.24 1.88 -1.63
CA PHE A 30 -2.50 1.67 -0.21
C PHE A 30 -1.57 0.59 0.32
N LEU A 31 -0.99 0.84 1.49
CA LEU A 31 -0.06 -0.05 2.16
C LEU A 31 -0.54 -0.30 3.59
N THR A 32 -0.59 -1.57 3.97
CA THR A 32 -0.85 -1.97 5.35
C THR A 32 0.01 -3.18 5.72
N SER A 33 0.28 -3.36 7.00
CA SER A 33 1.06 -4.48 7.51
C SER A 33 0.57 -4.91 8.88
N SER A 34 0.83 -6.17 9.24
CA SER A 34 0.64 -6.67 10.60
C SER A 34 1.54 -5.97 11.64
N ASN A 35 2.52 -5.17 11.22
CA ASN A 35 3.34 -4.34 12.10
C ASN A 35 3.34 -2.86 11.68
N GLN A 36 2.81 -2.02 12.57
CA GLN A 36 2.59 -0.59 12.32
C GLN A 36 3.90 0.23 12.27
N THR A 37 4.88 -0.11 13.09
CA THR A 37 6.19 0.56 13.09
C THR A 37 6.94 0.28 11.80
N TYR A 38 6.93 -0.99 11.37
CA TYR A 38 7.53 -1.43 10.13
C TYR A 38 6.92 -0.71 8.91
N ILE A 39 5.59 -0.69 8.81
CA ILE A 39 4.92 -0.07 7.66
C ILE A 39 5.11 1.46 7.62
N SER A 40 5.16 2.11 8.78
CA SER A 40 5.41 3.55 8.86
C SER A 40 6.81 3.90 8.34
N ASN A 41 7.83 3.13 8.73
CA ASN A 41 9.19 3.31 8.23
C ASN A 41 9.27 3.05 6.72
N LEU A 42 8.63 1.98 6.24
CA LEU A 42 8.59 1.66 4.81
C LEU A 42 7.93 2.77 3.99
N ILE A 43 6.80 3.32 4.45
CA ILE A 43 6.11 4.43 3.77
C ILE A 43 7.02 5.66 3.69
N GLN A 44 7.74 5.99 4.77
CA GLN A 44 8.69 7.12 4.77
C GLN A 44 9.84 6.90 3.80
N GLU A 45 10.41 5.69 3.73
CA GLU A 45 11.47 5.36 2.78
C GLU A 45 10.99 5.45 1.32
N LEU A 46 9.77 4.97 1.05
CA LEU A 46 9.16 5.04 -0.29
C LEU A 46 8.88 6.48 -0.71
N ASP A 47 8.36 7.30 0.20
CA ASP A 47 8.15 8.73 -0.07
C ASP A 47 9.48 9.45 -0.31
N TYR A 48 10.48 9.22 0.56
CA TYR A 48 11.81 9.82 0.38
C TYR A 48 12.47 9.44 -0.96
N LYS A 49 12.43 8.16 -1.33
CA LYS A 49 13.14 7.64 -2.50
C LYS A 49 12.39 7.89 -3.82
N TYR A 50 11.07 7.84 -3.81
CA TYR A 50 10.24 7.86 -5.03
C TYR A 50 9.28 9.06 -5.08
N LYS A 51 9.27 9.94 -4.08
CA LYS A 51 8.33 11.07 -3.94
C LYS A 51 6.87 10.63 -4.08
N MET A 52 6.56 9.43 -3.55
CA MET A 52 5.22 8.88 -3.64
C MET A 52 4.27 9.70 -2.78
N LYS A 53 3.39 10.46 -3.45
CA LYS A 53 2.38 11.31 -2.82
C LYS A 53 1.45 10.46 -1.94
N ASN A 54 1.65 10.57 -0.63
CA ASN A 54 0.86 10.05 0.49
C ASN A 54 0.00 8.80 0.18
N LEU A 55 0.58 7.65 0.46
CA LEU A 55 -0.03 6.32 0.38
C LEU A 55 -0.96 6.20 1.60
N GLY A 56 -2.27 6.38 1.41
CA GLY A 56 -3.22 6.34 2.52
C GLY A 56 -3.04 5.07 3.36
N LEU A 57 -2.88 5.22 4.68
CA LEU A 57 -2.93 4.10 5.62
C LEU A 57 -4.38 3.63 5.71
N ILE A 58 -4.62 2.35 5.39
CA ILE A 58 -5.90 1.70 5.69
C ILE A 58 -5.76 1.10 7.09
N TYR A 59 -6.48 1.67 8.05
CA TYR A 59 -6.64 1.17 9.42
C TYR A 59 -7.69 0.05 9.47
#